data_AF-A0A7L4YKC5-F1
#
_entry.id   AF-A0A7L4YKC5-F1
#
_cell.length_a   1.000
_cell.length_b   1.000
_cell.length_c   1.000
_cell.angle_alpha   90.00
_cell.angle_beta   90.00
_cell.angle_gamma   90.00
#
_symmetry.space_group_name_H-M   'P 1'
#
loop_
_entity.id
_entity.type
_entity.pdbx_description
1 polymer ?
#
loop_
_entity_poly.entity_id
_entity_poly.type
_entity_poly.pdbx_seq_one_letter_code
_entity_poly.pdbx_strand_id
1 'polypeptide(L)'
;MPDGAIWLRAGRRALGRAQRRRAVRVVPLHPGAHDRVWAVSARYIAEADGGSRGNPGVAGYGAVVRDSESGLVLAERAEYIGTATNNVAEYRGLIAALEAARELDIDELDVRMDSKLVVEQMSGRWKIKNATLQPLALQARRLLDEFARVELHWIPRLENAAADALANEAMDNRSSVDRIPDTPPPNPPDPNVISPDPSVNSADPSVVSADPSVNSADPREVALDPREVASARPNLVTAAPGPPPKLSLVLLRHGETEQSLERRFSGRTDLPLTPKGEQQAAAAASRVADSIEAGQISAVLSSPLRRAQQTAQAVGQALGVPVKVDERLREIDFGDWEGLTFDEARRAAGDAFGTWLGSPDAAPPGGESQAQCLERVADLRNSLLREYADQRVLVVTHVTPIKSLLGEALGSAKAAGRINLDLCSLSRIDYYEGRTVVKLVNEISHLGSL
;
A
#
# COMPACT_ATOMS: atom_id res chain seq x y z
N MET A 1 -18.86 -31.40 40.56
CA MET A 1 -19.14 -30.69 39.30
C MET A 1 -18.25 -29.45 39.25
N PRO A 2 -17.19 -29.38 38.42
CA PRO A 2 -16.42 -28.16 38.27
C PRO A 2 -17.15 -27.14 37.38
N ASP A 3 -17.02 -25.86 37.73
CA ASP A 3 -17.72 -24.72 37.14
C ASP A 3 -17.12 -24.37 35.75
N GLY A 4 -17.49 -25.15 34.72
CA GLY A 4 -16.89 -25.11 33.37
C GLY A 4 -17.23 -23.89 32.52
N ALA A 5 -17.14 -22.68 33.07
CA ALA A 5 -17.46 -21.44 32.37
C ALA A 5 -16.41 -20.36 32.62
N ILE A 6 -15.94 -19.72 31.55
CA ILE A 6 -14.76 -18.83 31.59
C ILE A 6 -15.15 -17.34 31.60
N TRP A 7 -14.25 -16.53 32.17
CA TRP A 7 -14.25 -15.07 32.07
C TRP A 7 -13.02 -14.64 31.28
N LEU A 8 -13.20 -13.85 30.23
CA LEU A 8 -12.10 -13.20 29.52
C LEU A 8 -11.99 -11.77 30.04
N ARG A 9 -10.94 -11.45 30.80
CA ARG A 9 -10.76 -10.07 31.31
C ARG A 9 -10.15 -9.21 30.20
N ALA A 10 -10.71 -8.02 29.97
CA ALA A 10 -10.08 -7.02 29.12
C ALA A 10 -8.75 -6.56 29.75
N GLY A 11 -7.63 -6.98 29.15
CA GLY A 11 -6.29 -6.62 29.60
C GLY A 11 -5.95 -5.18 29.24
N ARG A 12 -5.97 -4.27 30.21
CA ARG A 12 -5.26 -2.98 30.09
C ARG A 12 -3.92 -3.08 30.80
N ARG A 13 -2.80 -2.91 30.06
CA ARG A 13 -1.50 -2.65 30.67
C ARG A 13 -1.57 -1.33 31.43
N ALA A 14 -1.24 -1.35 32.72
CA ALA A 14 -1.32 -0.18 33.57
C ALA A 14 -0.05 0.68 33.45
N LEU A 15 -0.21 1.94 33.03
CA LEU A 15 0.76 2.99 33.32
C LEU A 15 0.63 3.38 34.80
N GLY A 16 1.54 2.90 35.64
CA GLY A 16 1.60 3.22 37.07
C GLY A 16 2.62 4.30 37.40
N ARG A 17 2.18 5.54 37.64
CA ARG A 17 2.93 6.55 38.41
C ARG A 17 2.20 6.88 39.72
N ALA A 18 2.93 7.43 40.69
CA ALA A 18 2.54 7.43 42.09
C ALA A 18 1.61 8.59 42.54
N GLN A 19 0.79 8.29 43.56
CA GLN A 19 0.28 9.15 44.66
C GLN A 19 -0.64 10.38 44.42
N ARG A 20 -1.93 10.19 44.77
CA ARG A 20 -2.76 10.95 45.78
C ARG A 20 -2.80 12.51 45.71
N ARG A 21 -3.95 13.22 45.57
CA ARG A 21 -5.13 13.31 46.50
C ARG A 21 -6.21 14.33 46.01
N ARG A 22 -7.53 14.02 46.18
CA ARG A 22 -8.77 14.85 46.51
C ARG A 22 -8.97 16.29 45.92
N ALA A 23 -10.18 16.84 45.64
CA ALA A 23 -11.61 16.43 45.80
C ALA A 23 -12.56 17.19 44.80
N VAL A 24 -13.87 16.88 44.78
CA VAL A 24 -14.88 17.22 43.73
C VAL A 24 -15.79 18.42 44.09
N ARG A 25 -16.29 19.19 43.10
CA ARG A 25 -17.50 20.05 43.26
C ARG A 25 -18.34 20.28 41.97
N VAL A 26 -19.54 19.69 41.95
CA VAL A 26 -20.87 20.09 41.35
C VAL A 26 -20.98 20.63 39.89
N VAL A 27 -21.94 20.07 39.13
CA VAL A 27 -22.34 20.37 37.73
C VAL A 27 -23.88 20.23 37.62
N PRO A 28 -24.66 21.20 37.08
CA PRO A 28 -25.10 21.24 35.65
C PRO A 28 -25.26 22.70 35.11
N LEU A 29 -25.92 23.11 33.99
CA LEU A 29 -26.94 22.55 33.07
C LEU A 29 -26.67 22.92 31.59
N HIS A 30 -27.21 22.11 30.67
CA HIS A 30 -27.12 22.18 29.19
C HIS A 30 -28.06 23.25 28.59
N PRO A 31 -27.92 23.66 27.30
CA PRO A 31 -28.66 22.95 26.24
C PRO A 31 -28.05 22.96 24.80
N GLY A 32 -28.28 21.88 24.04
CA GLY A 32 -28.19 21.82 22.57
C GLY A 32 -26.77 21.71 21.98
N ALA A 33 -26.54 21.03 20.85
CA ALA A 33 -27.48 20.42 19.90
C ALA A 33 -27.29 18.89 19.75
N HIS A 34 -28.31 18.22 19.21
CA HIS A 34 -28.22 16.88 18.62
C HIS A 34 -27.35 17.01 17.34
N ASP A 35 -26.46 16.09 16.98
CA ASP A 35 -26.79 14.72 16.62
C ASP A 35 -25.65 13.71 16.85
N ARG A 36 -25.93 12.43 16.58
CA ARG A 36 -25.05 11.28 16.88
C ARG A 36 -23.74 11.28 16.09
N VAL A 37 -22.67 11.80 16.69
CA VAL A 37 -21.29 11.54 16.24
C VAL A 37 -20.55 10.81 17.36
N TRP A 38 -20.39 9.50 17.21
CA TRP A 38 -19.37 8.75 17.93
C TRP A 38 -18.02 9.20 17.36
N ALA A 39 -17.08 9.57 18.22
CA ALA A 39 -15.76 10.01 17.77
C ALA A 39 -14.97 8.80 17.23
N VAL A 40 -14.94 8.65 15.91
CA VAL A 40 -14.05 7.73 15.19
C VAL A 40 -12.64 8.04 15.66
N SER A 41 -12.03 7.13 16.40
CA SER A 41 -10.69 7.35 16.97
C SER A 41 -9.69 6.26 16.63
N ALA A 42 -10.09 5.31 15.79
CA ALA A 42 -9.22 4.39 15.06
C ALA A 42 -9.53 4.53 13.56
N ARG A 43 -8.50 4.48 12.72
CA ARG A 43 -8.58 4.71 11.27
C ARG A 43 -9.23 3.55 10.49
N TYR A 44 -9.29 2.36 11.09
CA TYR A 44 -9.75 1.16 10.42
C TYR A 44 -10.92 0.53 11.18
N ILE A 45 -11.92 0.09 10.43
CA ILE A 45 -13.13 -0.54 10.94
C ILE A 45 -13.15 -1.99 10.43
N ALA A 46 -13.46 -2.93 11.32
CA ALA A 46 -13.75 -4.32 10.98
C ALA A 46 -15.18 -4.66 11.36
N GLU A 47 -16.04 -4.94 10.37
CA GLU A 47 -17.41 -5.40 10.55
C GLU A 47 -17.49 -6.92 10.39
N ALA A 48 -18.29 -7.60 11.21
CA ALA A 48 -18.46 -9.05 11.15
C ALA A 48 -19.87 -9.52 11.54
N ASP A 49 -20.35 -10.57 10.89
CA ASP A 49 -21.62 -11.26 11.15
C ASP A 49 -21.47 -12.78 10.94
N GLY A 50 -22.42 -13.55 11.46
CA GLY A 50 -22.56 -14.97 11.16
C GLY A 50 -23.98 -15.49 11.36
N GLY A 51 -24.46 -16.26 10.38
CA GLY A 51 -25.82 -16.78 10.32
C GLY A 51 -25.91 -18.30 10.43
N SER A 52 -27.12 -18.79 10.70
CA SER A 52 -27.47 -20.22 10.68
C SER A 52 -28.93 -20.44 10.27
N ARG A 53 -29.16 -21.18 9.19
CA ARG A 53 -30.50 -21.50 8.64
C ARG A 53 -31.07 -22.75 9.31
N GLY A 54 -31.93 -22.52 10.30
CA GLY A 54 -32.10 -23.45 11.42
C GLY A 54 -30.92 -23.30 12.40
N ASN A 55 -31.16 -23.41 13.71
CA ASN A 55 -30.11 -23.17 14.71
C ASN A 55 -30.09 -24.33 15.73
N PRO A 56 -29.18 -25.32 15.59
CA PRO A 56 -28.14 -25.42 14.56
C PRO A 56 -28.68 -25.75 13.16
N GLY A 57 -27.92 -25.41 12.13
CA GLY A 57 -28.28 -25.59 10.72
C GLY A 57 -27.20 -25.10 9.77
N VAL A 58 -27.53 -24.93 8.49
CA VAL A 58 -26.61 -24.46 7.43
C VAL A 58 -26.07 -23.08 7.82
N ALA A 59 -24.78 -22.98 8.10
CA ALA A 59 -24.18 -21.82 8.73
C ALA A 59 -22.98 -21.27 7.95
N GLY A 60 -22.76 -19.97 8.06
CA GLY A 60 -21.67 -19.25 7.41
C GLY A 60 -21.47 -17.88 8.02
N TYR A 61 -20.30 -17.30 7.80
CA TYR A 61 -19.94 -15.98 8.32
C TYR A 61 -19.50 -15.03 7.22
N GLY A 62 -19.51 -13.74 7.54
CA GLY A 62 -19.01 -12.66 6.70
C GLY A 62 -18.25 -11.64 7.55
N ALA A 63 -17.18 -11.07 6.99
CA ALA A 63 -16.40 -10.03 7.62
C ALA A 63 -15.79 -9.08 6.59
N VAL A 64 -15.70 -7.80 6.93
CA VAL A 64 -15.20 -6.73 6.06
C VAL A 64 -14.28 -5.81 6.86
N VAL A 65 -13.07 -5.57 6.37
CA VAL A 65 -12.16 -4.55 6.92
C VAL A 65 -12.14 -3.35 5.97
N ARG A 66 -12.29 -2.13 6.49
CA ARG A 66 -12.35 -0.88 5.71
C ARG A 66 -11.57 0.26 6.37
N ASP A 67 -11.05 1.18 5.57
CA ASP A 67 -10.55 2.48 6.06
C ASP A 67 -11.74 3.40 6.35
N SER A 68 -11.75 4.04 7.53
CA SER A 68 -12.91 4.78 8.05
C SER A 68 -13.11 6.16 7.44
N GLU A 69 -12.06 6.74 6.85
CA GLU A 69 -12.09 8.08 6.26
C GLU A 69 -12.51 8.01 4.79
N SER A 70 -11.97 7.04 4.04
CA SER A 70 -12.24 6.82 2.62
C SER A 70 -13.40 5.87 2.33
N GLY A 71 -13.79 5.03 3.31
CA GLY A 71 -14.77 3.95 3.11
C GLY A 71 -14.25 2.77 2.29
N LEU A 72 -12.98 2.79 1.86
CA LEU A 72 -12.38 1.76 1.02
C LEU A 72 -12.35 0.41 1.74
N VAL A 73 -12.88 -0.64 1.08
CA VAL A 73 -12.78 -2.03 1.55
C VAL A 73 -11.36 -2.54 1.29
N LEU A 74 -10.71 -3.00 2.35
CA LEU A 74 -9.33 -3.50 2.38
C LEU A 74 -9.24 -5.03 2.47
N ALA A 75 -10.29 -5.67 2.99
CA ALA A 75 -10.46 -7.12 2.97
C ALA A 75 -11.93 -7.51 3.10
N GLU A 76 -12.31 -8.58 2.43
CA GLU A 76 -13.54 -9.35 2.65
C GLU A 76 -13.15 -10.80 3.01
N ARG A 77 -13.87 -11.38 3.96
CA ARG A 77 -13.79 -12.79 4.34
C ARG A 77 -15.21 -13.34 4.45
N ALA A 78 -15.47 -14.52 3.89
CA ALA A 78 -16.69 -15.27 4.13
C ALA A 78 -16.42 -16.76 4.02
N GLU A 79 -17.12 -17.60 4.78
CA GLU A 79 -16.97 -19.05 4.67
C GLU A 79 -18.28 -19.76 5.03
N TYR A 80 -18.65 -20.76 4.22
CA TYR A 80 -19.62 -21.78 4.59
C TYR A 80 -19.00 -22.80 5.55
N ILE A 81 -19.42 -22.78 6.81
CA ILE A 81 -18.83 -23.59 7.89
C ILE A 81 -19.61 -24.87 8.19
N GLY A 82 -20.43 -25.35 7.25
CA GLY A 82 -21.21 -26.58 7.41
C GLY A 82 -22.46 -26.39 8.28
N THR A 83 -22.67 -27.32 9.22
CA THR A 83 -23.77 -27.25 10.20
C THR A 83 -23.24 -26.72 11.53
N ALA A 84 -23.63 -25.51 11.91
CA ALA A 84 -23.22 -24.87 13.17
C ALA A 84 -24.40 -24.15 13.84
N THR A 85 -24.16 -23.46 14.95
CA THR A 85 -25.13 -22.54 15.57
C THR A 85 -24.80 -21.09 15.19
N ASN A 86 -25.78 -20.18 15.30
CA ASN A 86 -25.58 -18.76 14.96
C ASN A 86 -24.34 -18.18 15.67
N ASN A 87 -24.24 -18.36 16.98
CA ASN A 87 -23.12 -17.86 17.77
C ASN A 87 -21.77 -18.45 17.34
N VAL A 88 -21.71 -19.69 16.83
CA VAL A 88 -20.46 -20.27 16.30
C VAL A 88 -20.06 -19.55 15.01
N ALA A 89 -21.03 -19.23 14.14
CA ALA A 89 -20.78 -18.43 12.95
C ALA A 89 -20.33 -17.00 13.30
N GLU A 90 -21.02 -16.31 14.22
CA GLU A 90 -20.64 -14.96 14.68
C GLU A 90 -19.20 -14.92 15.23
N TYR A 91 -18.82 -15.90 16.06
CA TYR A 91 -17.45 -16.01 16.58
C TYR A 91 -16.42 -16.28 15.47
N ARG A 92 -16.78 -17.06 14.43
CA ARG A 92 -15.92 -17.28 13.26
C ARG A 92 -15.75 -16.02 12.43
N GLY A 93 -16.83 -15.25 12.21
CA GLY A 93 -16.79 -13.94 11.55
C GLY A 93 -15.87 -12.96 12.28
N LEU A 94 -15.97 -12.86 13.62
CA LEU A 94 -15.06 -12.05 14.43
C LEU A 94 -13.59 -12.47 14.26
N ILE A 95 -13.31 -13.78 14.31
CA ILE A 95 -11.96 -14.31 14.14
C ILE A 95 -11.41 -13.94 12.76
N ALA A 96 -12.19 -14.16 11.70
CA ALA A 96 -11.79 -13.82 10.33
C ALA A 96 -11.57 -12.31 10.12
N ALA A 97 -12.37 -11.46 10.78
CA ALA A 97 -12.19 -10.01 10.75
C ALA A 97 -10.88 -9.57 11.42
N LEU A 98 -10.53 -10.17 12.55
CA LEU A 98 -9.27 -9.91 13.27
C LEU A 98 -8.06 -10.47 12.53
N GLU A 99 -8.17 -11.68 11.95
CA GLU A 99 -7.12 -12.30 11.14
C GLU A 99 -6.86 -11.48 9.86
N ALA A 100 -7.91 -11.03 9.17
CA ALA A 100 -7.78 -10.12 8.02
C ALA A 100 -7.16 -8.76 8.40
N ALA A 101 -7.57 -8.15 9.52
CA ALA A 101 -6.98 -6.88 9.96
C ALA A 101 -5.50 -7.03 10.33
N ARG A 102 -5.11 -8.14 10.98
CA ARG A 102 -3.70 -8.48 11.25
C ARG A 102 -2.92 -8.70 9.95
N GLU A 103 -3.48 -9.42 8.98
CA GLU A 103 -2.87 -9.63 7.66
C GLU A 103 -2.70 -8.33 6.85
N LEU A 104 -3.38 -7.25 7.24
CA LEU A 104 -3.24 -5.92 6.67
C LEU A 104 -2.22 -5.05 7.41
N ASP A 105 -1.57 -5.55 8.47
CA ASP A 105 -0.68 -4.83 9.38
C ASP A 105 -1.37 -3.65 10.11
N ILE A 106 -2.65 -3.83 10.50
CA ILE A 106 -3.43 -2.82 11.22
C ILE A 106 -3.24 -2.97 12.74
N ASP A 107 -2.63 -1.98 13.39
CA ASP A 107 -2.40 -1.96 14.84
C ASP A 107 -3.52 -1.27 15.67
N GLU A 108 -4.32 -0.39 15.06
CA GLU A 108 -5.48 0.28 15.69
C GLU A 108 -6.77 -0.04 14.94
N LEU A 109 -7.71 -0.74 15.60
CA LEU A 109 -8.91 -1.31 14.96
C LEU A 109 -10.21 -1.03 15.75
N ASP A 110 -11.26 -0.63 15.02
CA ASP A 110 -12.63 -0.51 15.54
C ASP A 110 -13.50 -1.68 15.07
N VAL A 111 -13.78 -2.64 15.95
CA VAL A 111 -14.54 -3.86 15.61
C VAL A 111 -16.02 -3.68 15.89
N ARG A 112 -16.86 -3.99 14.90
CA ARG A 112 -18.32 -3.80 14.93
C ARG A 112 -19.05 -5.07 14.59
N MET A 113 -20.05 -5.39 15.40
CA MET A 113 -20.93 -6.54 15.17
C MET A 113 -22.34 -6.22 15.67
N ASP A 114 -23.37 -6.77 15.04
CA ASP A 114 -24.74 -6.74 15.58
C ASP A 114 -25.01 -7.90 16.57
N SER A 115 -24.08 -8.86 16.72
CA SER A 115 -24.10 -9.80 17.84
C SER A 115 -23.68 -9.14 19.16
N LYS A 116 -24.69 -8.68 19.90
CA LYS A 116 -24.51 -8.19 21.28
C LYS A 116 -23.90 -9.26 22.20
N LEU A 117 -24.18 -10.54 21.96
CA LEU A 117 -23.64 -11.64 22.76
C LEU A 117 -22.12 -11.76 22.59
N VAL A 118 -21.61 -11.71 21.37
CA VAL A 118 -20.17 -11.81 21.11
C VAL A 118 -19.45 -10.57 21.65
N VAL A 119 -19.96 -9.36 21.37
CA VAL A 119 -19.38 -8.09 21.84
C VAL A 119 -19.27 -8.05 23.37
N GLU A 120 -20.32 -8.43 24.10
CA GLU A 120 -20.32 -8.43 25.58
C GLU A 120 -19.41 -9.52 26.18
N GLN A 121 -19.28 -10.68 25.52
CA GLN A 121 -18.39 -11.75 25.94
C GLN A 121 -16.91 -11.40 25.70
N MET A 122 -16.57 -10.81 24.54
CA MET A 122 -15.19 -10.39 24.20
C MET A 122 -14.74 -9.16 24.98
N SER A 123 -15.68 -8.27 25.32
CA SER A 123 -15.46 -7.18 26.28
C SER A 123 -15.26 -7.66 27.73
N GLY A 124 -15.47 -8.95 28.01
CA GLY A 124 -15.34 -9.52 29.34
C GLY A 124 -16.48 -9.19 30.31
N ARG A 125 -17.58 -8.62 29.81
CA ARG A 125 -18.74 -8.26 30.62
C ARG A 125 -19.62 -9.48 30.90
N TRP A 126 -19.70 -10.44 29.97
CA TRP A 126 -20.54 -11.65 30.09
C TRP A 126 -19.71 -12.94 30.15
N LYS A 127 -20.13 -13.92 30.98
CA LYS A 127 -19.46 -15.22 31.18
C LYS A 127 -19.76 -16.19 30.04
N ILE A 128 -18.75 -16.90 29.53
CA ILE A 128 -18.90 -17.85 28.42
C ILE A 128 -19.11 -19.27 28.98
N LYS A 129 -20.39 -19.69 29.02
CA LYS A 129 -20.80 -21.01 29.56
C LYS A 129 -20.82 -22.14 28.53
N ASN A 130 -20.93 -21.83 27.23
CA ASN A 130 -21.03 -22.85 26.19
C ASN A 130 -19.64 -23.38 25.83
N ALA A 131 -19.39 -24.68 26.07
CA ALA A 131 -18.12 -25.34 25.81
C ALA A 131 -17.65 -25.23 24.35
N THR A 132 -18.57 -25.22 23.38
CA THR A 132 -18.24 -25.06 21.95
C THR A 132 -17.72 -23.65 21.61
N LEU A 133 -18.16 -22.63 22.36
CA LEU A 133 -17.71 -21.25 22.15
C LEU A 133 -16.38 -20.93 22.86
N GLN A 134 -15.98 -21.72 23.86
CA GLN A 134 -14.77 -21.45 24.65
C GLN A 134 -13.47 -21.49 23.83
N PRO A 135 -13.24 -22.44 22.91
CA PRO A 135 -12.06 -22.43 22.03
C PRO A 135 -12.02 -21.20 21.11
N LEU A 136 -13.15 -20.87 20.47
CA LEU A 136 -13.26 -19.71 19.58
C LEU A 136 -13.03 -18.40 20.33
N ALA A 137 -13.60 -18.28 21.53
CA ALA A 137 -13.40 -17.14 22.42
C ALA A 137 -11.93 -16.96 22.86
N LEU A 138 -11.20 -18.06 23.08
CA LEU A 138 -9.77 -18.02 23.37
C LEU A 138 -8.93 -17.64 22.15
N GLN A 139 -9.30 -18.08 20.94
CA GLN A 139 -8.65 -17.65 19.69
C GLN A 139 -8.88 -16.15 19.44
N ALA A 140 -10.14 -15.71 19.45
CA ALA A 140 -10.50 -14.30 19.31
C ALA A 140 -9.80 -13.42 20.36
N ARG A 141 -9.65 -13.89 21.61
CA ARG A 141 -8.92 -13.14 22.65
C ARG A 141 -7.43 -12.99 22.33
N ARG A 142 -6.76 -14.04 21.85
CA ARG A 142 -5.33 -13.96 21.46
C ARG A 142 -5.13 -12.93 20.35
N LEU A 143 -5.97 -12.98 19.32
CA LEU A 143 -5.95 -12.00 18.23
C LEU A 143 -6.19 -10.58 18.75
N LEU A 144 -7.19 -10.35 19.62
CA LEU A 144 -7.43 -9.05 20.26
C LEU A 144 -6.25 -8.56 21.13
N ASP A 145 -5.42 -9.45 21.66
CA ASP A 145 -4.22 -9.11 22.44
C ASP A 145 -2.98 -8.82 21.54
N GLU A 146 -3.07 -9.04 20.21
CA GLU A 146 -2.02 -8.70 19.23
C GLU A 146 -2.08 -7.23 18.77
N PHE A 147 -3.25 -6.57 18.80
CA PHE A 147 -3.43 -5.16 18.40
C PHE A 147 -2.91 -4.17 19.46
N ALA A 148 -2.27 -3.08 19.01
CA ALA A 148 -1.88 -1.97 19.90
C ALA A 148 -3.10 -1.28 20.54
N ARG A 149 -4.20 -1.16 19.78
CA ARG A 149 -5.50 -0.72 20.28
C ARG A 149 -6.63 -1.41 19.52
N VAL A 150 -7.58 -1.98 20.24
CA VAL A 150 -8.81 -2.52 19.65
C VAL A 150 -10.02 -2.16 20.51
N GLU A 151 -11.07 -1.67 19.85
CA GLU A 151 -12.36 -1.37 20.47
C GLU A 151 -13.46 -2.27 19.87
N LEU A 152 -14.49 -2.57 20.65
CA LEU A 152 -15.53 -3.57 20.34
C LEU A 152 -16.91 -2.94 20.57
N HIS A 153 -17.61 -2.67 19.48
CA HIS A 153 -18.90 -1.99 19.48
C HIS A 153 -20.01 -2.91 18.99
N TRP A 154 -21.16 -2.82 19.67
CA TRP A 154 -22.40 -3.37 19.15
C TRP A 154 -23.06 -2.32 18.25
N ILE A 155 -23.44 -2.71 17.04
CA ILE A 155 -24.18 -1.87 16.08
C ILE A 155 -25.54 -2.48 15.72
N PRO A 156 -26.53 -1.68 15.29
CA PRO A 156 -27.76 -2.20 14.70
C PRO A 156 -27.50 -3.02 13.43
N ARG A 157 -28.28 -4.08 13.17
CA ARG A 157 -28.11 -4.94 11.97
C ARG A 157 -28.17 -4.19 10.64
N LEU A 158 -28.97 -3.12 10.55
CA LEU A 158 -29.02 -2.25 9.36
C LEU A 158 -27.70 -1.54 9.07
N GLU A 159 -26.83 -1.39 10.07
CA GLU A 159 -25.48 -0.81 9.95
C GLU A 159 -24.40 -1.88 9.70
N ASN A 160 -24.73 -3.19 9.82
CA ASN A 160 -23.81 -4.33 9.59
C ASN A 160 -24.05 -5.02 8.22
N ALA A 161 -24.73 -4.34 7.29
CA ALA A 161 -25.31 -4.95 6.08
C ALA A 161 -24.28 -5.60 5.14
N ALA A 162 -23.03 -5.13 5.13
CA ALA A 162 -21.98 -5.70 4.28
C ALA A 162 -21.52 -7.09 4.77
N ALA A 163 -21.36 -7.26 6.10
CA ALA A 163 -20.99 -8.54 6.68
C ALA A 163 -22.17 -9.54 6.65
N ASP A 164 -23.40 -9.08 6.88
CA ASP A 164 -24.64 -9.87 6.73
C ASP A 164 -24.79 -10.41 5.28
N ALA A 165 -24.56 -9.56 4.28
CA ALA A 165 -24.62 -9.97 2.87
C ALA A 165 -23.59 -11.07 2.54
N LEU A 166 -22.34 -10.93 2.99
CA LEU A 166 -21.30 -11.94 2.81
C LEU A 166 -21.62 -13.27 3.54
N ALA A 167 -22.15 -13.20 4.76
CA ALA A 167 -22.57 -14.38 5.50
C ALA A 167 -23.71 -15.13 4.80
N ASN A 168 -24.68 -14.39 4.25
CA ASN A 168 -25.77 -14.95 3.46
C ASN A 168 -25.29 -15.56 2.15
N GLU A 169 -24.43 -14.87 1.39
CA GLU A 169 -23.84 -15.37 0.14
C GLU A 169 -23.10 -16.70 0.37
N ALA A 170 -22.27 -16.77 1.43
CA ALA A 170 -21.57 -18.00 1.80
C ALA A 170 -22.53 -19.15 2.14
N MET A 171 -23.60 -18.89 2.89
CA MET A 171 -24.61 -19.91 3.22
C MET A 171 -25.44 -20.38 2.00
N ASP A 172 -25.77 -19.48 1.08
CA ASP A 172 -26.50 -19.80 -0.16
C ASP A 172 -25.65 -20.62 -1.13
N ASN A 173 -24.46 -20.12 -1.44
CA ASN A 173 -23.60 -20.68 -2.48
C ASN A 173 -22.69 -21.81 -1.96
N ARG A 174 -22.68 -22.05 -0.64
CA ARG A 174 -21.75 -22.96 0.06
C ARG A 174 -20.28 -22.66 -0.28
N SER A 175 -19.98 -21.38 -0.43
CA SER A 175 -18.70 -20.86 -0.91
C SER A 175 -17.82 -20.35 0.23
N SER A 176 -16.56 -20.10 -0.11
CA SER A 176 -15.64 -19.29 0.68
C SER A 176 -15.18 -18.09 -0.14
N VAL A 177 -15.17 -16.92 0.49
CA VAL A 177 -14.60 -15.69 -0.04
C VAL A 177 -13.38 -15.37 0.81
N ASP A 178 -12.18 -15.44 0.22
CA ASP A 178 -11.01 -14.76 0.76
C ASP A 178 -10.58 -13.74 -0.29
N ARG A 179 -10.92 -12.48 -0.04
CA ARG A 179 -10.53 -11.35 -0.88
C ARG A 179 -9.85 -10.30 -0.02
N ILE A 180 -8.52 -10.35 0.05
CA ILE A 180 -7.81 -9.08 0.07
C ILE A 180 -7.93 -8.55 -1.37
N PRO A 181 -8.46 -7.34 -1.63
CA PRO A 181 -8.49 -6.81 -2.98
C PRO A 181 -7.06 -6.57 -3.49
N ASP A 182 -6.47 -7.59 -4.11
CA ASP A 182 -5.24 -7.48 -4.90
C ASP A 182 -5.56 -6.84 -6.26
N THR A 183 -6.02 -5.61 -6.16
CA THR A 183 -5.89 -4.59 -7.18
C THR A 183 -5.68 -3.27 -6.46
N PRO A 184 -4.52 -2.59 -6.60
CA PRO A 184 -4.63 -1.14 -6.74
C PRO A 184 -5.65 -0.87 -7.85
N PRO A 185 -6.44 0.21 -7.81
CA PRO A 185 -7.10 0.63 -9.04
C PRO A 185 -6.03 0.69 -10.15
N PRO A 186 -6.33 0.29 -11.40
CA PRO A 186 -5.44 0.64 -12.50
C PRO A 186 -5.20 2.14 -12.37
N ASN A 187 -3.93 2.59 -12.40
CA ASN A 187 -3.53 3.97 -12.12
C ASN A 187 -4.63 4.91 -12.60
N PRO A 188 -5.27 5.71 -11.71
CA PRO A 188 -6.38 6.54 -12.11
C PRO A 188 -5.95 7.28 -13.37
N PRO A 189 -6.75 7.22 -14.46
CA PRO A 189 -6.35 7.80 -15.72
C PRO A 189 -5.90 9.23 -15.44
N ASP A 190 -4.71 9.58 -15.94
CA ASP A 190 -4.11 10.90 -15.74
C ASP A 190 -5.22 11.94 -15.93
N PRO A 191 -5.46 12.84 -14.95
CA PRO A 191 -6.55 13.82 -15.03
C PRO A 191 -6.46 14.75 -16.25
N ASN A 192 -5.37 14.68 -17.04
CA ASN A 192 -5.20 15.37 -18.31
C ASN A 192 -5.58 14.53 -19.56
N VAL A 193 -6.08 13.29 -19.43
CA VAL A 193 -6.62 12.54 -20.57
C VAL A 193 -8.01 13.08 -20.93
N ILE A 194 -8.03 14.08 -21.80
CA ILE A 194 -9.24 14.50 -22.51
C ILE A 194 -9.65 13.35 -23.44
N SER A 195 -10.75 12.69 -23.11
CA SER A 195 -11.39 11.70 -23.99
C SER A 195 -11.75 12.34 -25.34
N PRO A 196 -11.42 11.72 -26.50
CA PRO A 196 -11.89 12.22 -27.78
C PRO A 196 -13.41 12.05 -27.90
N ASP A 197 -14.08 13.15 -28.21
CA ASP A 197 -15.54 13.23 -28.41
C ASP A 197 -15.96 12.36 -29.63
N PRO A 198 -16.88 11.38 -29.46
CA PRO A 198 -17.33 10.52 -30.54
C PRO A 198 -18.40 11.20 -31.43
N SER A 199 -18.15 12.42 -31.91
CA SER A 199 -19.02 13.09 -32.88
C SER A 199 -18.29 14.05 -33.83
N VAL A 200 -17.55 13.49 -34.80
CA VAL A 200 -17.19 14.24 -36.02
C VAL A 200 -17.74 13.53 -37.24
N ASN A 201 -18.84 14.06 -37.78
CA ASN A 201 -19.19 13.82 -39.17
C ASN A 201 -19.90 15.03 -39.78
N SER A 202 -19.44 15.41 -40.97
CA SER A 202 -19.98 16.39 -41.93
C SER A 202 -19.78 17.91 -41.75
N ALA A 203 -19.20 18.48 -42.81
CA ALA A 203 -19.46 19.80 -43.42
C ALA A 203 -18.99 21.11 -42.75
N ASP A 204 -17.85 21.60 -43.25
CA ASP A 204 -17.47 23.01 -43.47
C ASP A 204 -18.46 23.72 -44.46
N PRO A 205 -18.52 25.06 -44.65
CA PRO A 205 -17.82 26.18 -43.95
C PRO A 205 -18.73 27.33 -43.45
N SER A 206 -18.11 28.34 -42.82
CA SER A 206 -18.08 29.76 -43.27
C SER A 206 -18.47 30.92 -42.30
N VAL A 207 -17.77 32.06 -42.50
CA VAL A 207 -18.13 33.49 -42.27
C VAL A 207 -17.74 34.20 -40.94
N VAL A 208 -16.99 35.32 -41.12
CA VAL A 208 -16.73 36.55 -40.28
C VAL A 208 -16.36 36.42 -38.78
N SER A 209 -15.26 37.00 -38.26
CA SER A 209 -14.63 38.36 -38.30
C SER A 209 -15.04 39.28 -37.13
N ALA A 210 -14.04 40.06 -36.67
CA ALA A 210 -14.10 41.32 -35.89
C ALA A 210 -14.22 41.27 -34.34
N ASP A 211 -13.07 41.55 -33.71
CA ASP A 211 -12.86 42.38 -32.50
C ASP A 211 -13.39 43.84 -32.76
N PRO A 212 -13.53 44.82 -31.81
CA PRO A 212 -12.87 44.89 -30.48
C PRO A 212 -13.62 45.58 -29.30
N SER A 213 -12.90 45.72 -28.16
CA SER A 213 -13.04 46.76 -27.09
C SER A 213 -14.23 46.60 -26.10
N VAL A 214 -14.24 47.00 -24.81
CA VAL A 214 -13.34 47.69 -23.83
C VAL A 214 -13.76 47.20 -22.39
N ASN A 215 -13.21 47.56 -21.20
CA ASN A 215 -12.32 48.66 -20.78
C ASN A 215 -11.49 48.40 -19.49
N SER A 216 -10.38 49.12 -19.39
CA SER A 216 -9.61 49.64 -18.23
C SER A 216 -10.09 49.46 -16.76
N ALA A 217 -9.17 49.05 -15.87
CA ALA A 217 -8.74 49.79 -14.66
C ALA A 217 -7.59 49.07 -13.89
N ASP A 218 -6.44 49.73 -13.76
CA ASP A 218 -5.41 49.49 -12.72
C ASP A 218 -5.24 50.83 -11.96
N PRO A 219 -5.05 50.84 -10.63
CA PRO A 219 -3.68 51.03 -10.15
C PRO A 219 -3.38 50.40 -8.76
N ARG A 220 -2.33 49.56 -8.67
CA ARG A 220 -1.12 49.77 -7.82
C ARG A 220 -0.35 48.48 -7.51
N GLU A 221 0.83 48.36 -8.11
CA GLU A 221 1.89 47.46 -7.65
C GLU A 221 2.26 47.69 -6.18
N VAL A 222 2.40 46.60 -5.43
CA VAL A 222 3.32 46.52 -4.29
C VAL A 222 4.55 45.75 -4.76
N ALA A 223 5.54 46.48 -5.27
CA ALA A 223 6.81 45.89 -5.67
C ALA A 223 7.57 45.40 -4.43
N LEU A 224 7.62 44.07 -4.24
CA LEU A 224 8.51 43.43 -3.27
C LEU A 224 9.92 43.33 -3.86
N ASP A 225 10.93 43.66 -3.06
CA ASP A 225 12.33 43.59 -3.50
C ASP A 225 12.71 42.14 -3.86
N PRO A 226 13.15 41.85 -5.10
CA PRO A 226 13.59 40.51 -5.51
C PRO A 226 14.73 39.92 -4.65
N ARG A 227 15.42 40.75 -3.85
CA ARG A 227 16.51 40.34 -2.95
C ARG A 227 16.05 39.89 -1.57
N GLU A 228 14.87 40.30 -1.10
CA GLU A 228 14.38 39.90 0.24
C GLU A 228 13.74 38.50 0.24
N VAL A 229 13.08 38.10 -0.86
CA VAL A 229 12.43 36.79 -1.00
C VAL A 229 13.45 35.62 -0.99
N ALA A 230 14.73 35.89 -1.24
CA ALA A 230 15.78 34.87 -1.35
C ALA A 230 16.28 34.30 0.00
N SER A 231 15.92 34.90 1.14
CA SER A 231 16.52 34.56 2.46
C SER A 231 15.62 33.76 3.41
N ALA A 232 14.31 33.72 3.18
CA ALA A 232 13.33 33.08 4.05
C ALA A 232 12.96 31.65 3.59
N ARG A 233 13.94 30.75 3.44
CA ARG A 233 13.62 29.32 3.50
C ARG A 233 13.10 29.06 4.92
N PRO A 234 11.88 28.51 5.12
CA PRO A 234 11.47 28.09 6.44
C PRO A 234 12.51 27.09 6.95
N ASN A 235 12.97 27.28 8.19
CA ASN A 235 13.84 26.32 8.87
C ASN A 235 13.05 25.03 9.08
N LEU A 236 13.04 24.17 8.06
CA LEU A 236 12.55 22.80 8.14
C LEU A 236 13.39 22.10 9.20
N VAL A 237 12.81 21.96 10.40
CA VAL A 237 13.37 21.15 11.48
C VAL A 237 13.23 19.70 11.06
N THR A 238 14.16 19.26 10.20
CA THR A 238 14.39 17.84 9.95
C THR A 238 14.91 17.20 11.24
N ALA A 239 14.68 15.90 11.39
CA ALA A 239 15.29 15.15 12.49
C ALA A 239 16.81 15.36 12.43
N ALA A 240 17.44 15.62 13.59
CA ALA A 240 18.88 15.84 13.68
C ALA A 240 19.64 14.75 12.90
N PRO A 241 20.66 15.10 12.09
CA PRO A 241 21.34 14.12 11.27
C PRO A 241 21.95 13.06 12.19
N GLY A 242 21.44 11.83 12.05
CA GLY A 242 22.02 10.66 12.69
C GLY A 242 23.43 10.39 12.16
N PRO A 243 24.11 9.34 12.65
CA PRO A 243 25.34 8.87 12.03
C PRO A 243 25.10 8.62 10.52
N PRO A 244 26.10 8.82 9.65
CA PRO A 244 25.94 8.52 8.23
C PRO A 244 25.56 7.04 8.02
N PRO A 245 24.77 6.72 6.99
CA PRO A 245 24.46 5.35 6.66
C PRO A 245 25.70 4.61 6.14
N LYS A 246 25.79 3.31 6.46
CA LYS A 246 26.79 2.37 5.92
C LYS A 246 26.69 2.21 4.40
N LEU A 247 25.51 2.45 3.84
CA LEU A 247 25.26 2.50 2.41
C LEU A 247 23.99 3.32 2.17
N SER A 248 24.04 4.23 1.21
CA SER A 248 22.85 4.92 0.69
C SER A 248 22.62 4.46 -0.75
N LEU A 249 21.49 3.82 -1.03
CA LEU A 249 21.08 3.44 -2.38
C LEU A 249 20.02 4.41 -2.90
N VAL A 250 20.32 5.09 -4.01
CA VAL A 250 19.31 5.78 -4.82
C VAL A 250 18.91 4.83 -5.93
N LEU A 251 17.62 4.48 -5.99
CA LEU A 251 17.07 3.56 -6.97
C LEU A 251 16.33 4.38 -8.04
N LEU A 252 16.63 4.14 -9.30
CA LEU A 252 16.01 4.79 -10.46
C LEU A 252 15.42 3.71 -11.38
N ARG A 253 14.12 3.81 -11.68
CA ARG A 253 13.52 2.99 -12.75
C ARG A 253 14.00 3.51 -14.11
N HIS A 254 14.21 2.63 -15.08
CA HIS A 254 14.44 3.03 -16.47
C HIS A 254 13.30 3.92 -17.03
N GLY A 255 13.60 4.70 -18.07
CA GLY A 255 12.60 5.48 -18.82
C GLY A 255 11.70 4.64 -19.73
N GLU A 256 10.69 5.29 -20.32
CA GLU A 256 9.71 4.67 -21.22
C GLU A 256 10.31 3.86 -22.38
N THR A 257 9.69 2.71 -22.67
CA THR A 257 9.91 1.85 -23.85
C THR A 257 8.57 1.55 -24.54
N GLU A 258 8.59 1.08 -25.78
CA GLU A 258 7.37 0.70 -26.54
C GLU A 258 6.47 -0.27 -25.75
N GLN A 259 7.02 -1.36 -25.20
CA GLN A 259 6.26 -2.31 -24.38
C GLN A 259 5.70 -1.70 -23.09
N SER A 260 6.30 -0.62 -22.56
CA SER A 260 5.78 0.05 -21.37
C SER A 260 4.53 0.88 -21.66
N LEU A 261 4.43 1.48 -22.86
CA LEU A 261 3.21 2.14 -23.36
C LEU A 261 2.07 1.12 -23.50
N GLU A 262 2.38 -0.03 -24.10
CA GLU A 262 1.42 -1.13 -24.34
C GLU A 262 1.11 -1.97 -23.09
N ARG A 263 1.73 -1.67 -21.94
CA ARG A 263 1.59 -2.42 -20.67
C ARG A 263 1.86 -3.93 -20.82
N ARG A 264 2.87 -4.27 -21.61
CA ARG A 264 3.35 -5.64 -21.84
C ARG A 264 4.42 -6.03 -20.84
N PHE A 265 4.49 -7.32 -20.52
CA PHE A 265 5.61 -7.89 -19.77
C PHE A 265 6.91 -7.70 -20.56
N SER A 266 7.92 -7.12 -19.91
CA SER A 266 9.20 -6.76 -20.52
C SER A 266 10.31 -7.09 -19.54
N GLY A 267 10.75 -8.34 -19.57
CA GLY A 267 11.79 -8.87 -18.70
C GLY A 267 13.10 -8.87 -19.46
N ARG A 268 13.40 -9.98 -20.13
CA ARG A 268 14.60 -10.17 -20.96
C ARG A 268 14.58 -9.44 -22.29
N THR A 269 13.40 -9.05 -22.80
CA THR A 269 13.30 -8.34 -24.08
C THR A 269 14.12 -7.03 -24.04
N ASP A 270 15.15 -6.93 -24.87
CA ASP A 270 16.15 -5.86 -24.80
C ASP A 270 15.76 -4.62 -25.62
N LEU A 271 14.76 -3.89 -25.13
CA LEU A 271 14.26 -2.69 -25.79
C LEU A 271 15.10 -1.43 -25.50
N PRO A 272 15.22 -0.51 -26.49
CA PRO A 272 15.66 0.86 -26.25
C PRO A 272 14.57 1.69 -25.54
N LEU A 273 14.96 2.88 -25.09
CA LEU A 273 14.03 3.94 -24.71
C LEU A 273 13.26 4.50 -25.93
N THR A 274 12.04 5.01 -25.71
CA THR A 274 11.35 5.90 -26.66
C THR A 274 11.96 7.31 -26.59
N PRO A 275 11.67 8.22 -27.55
CA PRO A 275 12.07 9.62 -27.44
C PRO A 275 11.55 10.33 -26.18
N LYS A 276 10.40 9.91 -25.64
CA LYS A 276 9.88 10.38 -24.34
C LYS A 276 10.65 9.74 -23.18
N GLY A 277 11.00 8.47 -23.27
CA GLY A 277 11.88 7.79 -22.31
C GLY A 277 13.27 8.43 -22.20
N GLU A 278 13.83 8.90 -23.32
CA GLU A 278 15.09 9.66 -23.33
C GLU A 278 14.95 11.03 -22.64
N GLN A 279 13.83 11.74 -22.83
CA GLN A 279 13.54 12.99 -22.12
C GLN A 279 13.34 12.77 -20.62
N GLN A 280 12.61 11.72 -20.23
CA GLN A 280 12.45 11.31 -18.83
C GLN A 280 13.80 10.99 -18.18
N ALA A 281 14.68 10.28 -18.88
CA ALA A 281 16.03 9.96 -18.40
C ALA A 281 16.90 11.20 -18.22
N ALA A 282 16.84 12.15 -19.17
CA ALA A 282 17.53 13.43 -19.05
C ALA A 282 17.01 14.27 -17.86
N ALA A 283 15.69 14.33 -17.66
CA ALA A 283 15.07 15.01 -16.52
C ALA A 283 15.50 14.40 -15.17
N ALA A 284 15.53 13.06 -15.08
CA ALA A 284 16.04 12.36 -13.90
C ALA A 284 17.54 12.60 -13.66
N ALA A 285 18.35 12.66 -14.73
CA ALA A 285 19.77 12.98 -14.65
C ALA A 285 20.02 14.39 -14.07
N SER A 286 19.34 15.41 -14.58
CA SER A 286 19.41 16.78 -14.04
C SER A 286 18.96 16.83 -12.58
N ARG A 287 17.82 16.20 -12.25
CA ARG A 287 17.28 16.15 -10.88
C ARG A 287 18.24 15.52 -9.85
N VAL A 288 19.01 14.53 -10.27
CA VAL A 288 20.03 13.90 -9.44
C VAL A 288 21.27 14.80 -9.31
N ALA A 289 21.74 15.40 -10.42
CA ALA A 289 22.90 16.28 -10.45
C ALA A 289 22.70 17.61 -9.69
N ASP A 290 21.49 18.18 -9.74
CA ASP A 290 21.11 19.42 -9.03
C ASP A 290 20.88 19.21 -7.52
N SER A 291 20.87 17.96 -7.05
CA SER A 291 20.69 17.68 -5.63
C SER A 291 21.93 18.09 -4.82
N ILE A 292 21.72 18.63 -3.61
CA ILE A 292 22.81 18.91 -2.65
C ILE A 292 23.64 17.67 -2.27
N GLU A 293 23.15 16.50 -2.65
CA GLU A 293 23.69 15.17 -2.38
C GLU A 293 24.39 14.55 -3.60
N ALA A 294 24.40 15.23 -4.76
CA ALA A 294 24.96 14.72 -6.02
C ALA A 294 26.44 14.34 -5.91
N GLY A 295 27.24 15.23 -5.31
CA GLY A 295 28.68 15.01 -5.07
C GLY A 295 29.00 13.92 -4.03
N GLN A 296 28.00 13.24 -3.47
CA GLN A 296 28.18 12.08 -2.60
C GLN A 296 27.93 10.75 -3.33
N ILE A 297 27.42 10.78 -4.58
CA ILE A 297 27.22 9.57 -5.40
C ILE A 297 28.57 9.14 -5.97
N SER A 298 29.10 8.03 -5.44
CA SER A 298 30.43 7.48 -5.78
C SER A 298 30.44 6.59 -7.02
N ALA A 299 29.29 5.98 -7.35
CA ALA A 299 29.13 5.09 -8.49
C ALA A 299 27.68 5.08 -9.00
N VAL A 300 27.53 4.85 -10.30
CA VAL A 300 26.27 4.48 -10.94
C VAL A 300 26.36 3.00 -11.33
N LEU A 301 25.41 2.19 -10.91
CA LEU A 301 25.23 0.82 -11.37
C LEU A 301 23.99 0.74 -12.27
N SER A 302 24.03 -0.14 -13.27
CA SER A 302 22.92 -0.37 -14.19
C SER A 302 22.66 -1.85 -14.41
N SER A 303 21.39 -2.18 -14.62
CA SER A 303 21.00 -3.40 -15.33
C SER A 303 21.71 -3.51 -16.69
N PRO A 304 21.96 -4.74 -17.18
CA PRO A 304 22.53 -5.00 -18.50
C PRO A 304 21.59 -4.62 -19.66
N LEU A 305 20.28 -4.52 -19.42
CA LEU A 305 19.30 -4.23 -20.46
C LEU A 305 19.36 -2.77 -20.93
N ARG A 306 19.26 -2.56 -22.24
CA ARG A 306 19.49 -1.31 -22.96
C ARG A 306 18.68 -0.13 -22.42
N ARG A 307 17.39 -0.30 -22.13
CA ARG A 307 16.54 0.72 -21.48
C ARG A 307 17.14 1.28 -20.17
N ALA A 308 17.69 0.40 -19.33
CA ALA A 308 18.36 0.79 -18.10
C ALA A 308 19.75 1.39 -18.38
N GLN A 309 20.52 0.83 -19.32
CA GLN A 309 21.81 1.38 -19.70
C GLN A 309 21.71 2.80 -20.26
N GLN A 310 20.75 3.09 -21.16
CA GLN A 310 20.54 4.44 -21.71
C GLN A 310 20.16 5.43 -20.61
N THR A 311 19.28 5.02 -19.69
CA THR A 311 18.91 5.84 -18.52
C THR A 311 20.13 6.09 -17.61
N ALA A 312 20.95 5.06 -17.35
CA ALA A 312 22.15 5.17 -16.53
C ALA A 312 23.25 6.00 -17.18
N GLN A 313 23.39 5.95 -18.51
CA GLN A 313 24.34 6.77 -19.26
C GLN A 313 24.03 8.26 -19.14
N ALA A 314 22.76 8.66 -19.24
CA ALA A 314 22.35 10.05 -19.01
C ALA A 314 22.74 10.55 -17.60
N VAL A 315 22.44 9.74 -16.57
CA VAL A 315 22.79 10.06 -15.18
C VAL A 315 24.30 10.08 -14.94
N GLY A 316 25.04 9.10 -15.44
CA GLY A 316 26.49 9.02 -15.31
C GLY A 316 27.22 10.17 -16.00
N GLN A 317 26.73 10.61 -17.17
CA GLN A 317 27.23 11.79 -17.86
C GLN A 317 26.97 13.07 -17.06
N ALA A 318 25.76 13.27 -16.53
CA ALA A 318 25.41 14.44 -15.72
C ALA A 318 26.21 14.53 -14.40
N LEU A 319 26.54 13.38 -13.79
CA LEU A 319 27.35 13.31 -12.58
C LEU A 319 28.87 13.29 -12.83
N GLY A 320 29.33 13.00 -14.05
CA GLY A 320 30.74 12.70 -14.32
C GLY A 320 31.24 11.40 -13.70
N VAL A 321 30.33 10.45 -13.40
CA VAL A 321 30.60 9.20 -12.66
C VAL A 321 30.46 8.00 -13.61
N PRO A 322 31.39 7.03 -13.61
CA PRO A 322 31.32 5.87 -14.48
C PRO A 322 30.13 4.96 -14.14
N VAL A 323 29.49 4.43 -15.19
CA VAL A 323 28.43 3.43 -15.08
C VAL A 323 29.04 2.03 -15.08
N LYS A 324 28.80 1.26 -14.01
CA LYS A 324 29.10 -0.18 -13.92
C LYS A 324 27.85 -0.99 -14.28
N VAL A 325 27.99 -2.06 -15.06
CA VAL A 325 26.89 -2.99 -15.36
C VAL A 325 26.95 -4.18 -14.40
N ASP A 326 25.81 -4.57 -13.83
CA ASP A 326 25.68 -5.78 -13.00
C ASP A 326 24.47 -6.61 -13.44
N GLU A 327 24.70 -7.88 -13.81
CA GLU A 327 23.65 -8.80 -14.26
C GLU A 327 22.55 -9.03 -13.21
N ARG A 328 22.88 -8.91 -11.91
CA ARG A 328 21.91 -9.10 -10.80
C ARG A 328 20.85 -8.00 -10.75
N LEU A 329 21.00 -6.92 -11.52
CA LEU A 329 20.02 -5.84 -11.66
C LEU A 329 19.01 -6.04 -12.80
N ARG A 330 19.10 -7.12 -13.59
CA ARG A 330 18.14 -7.42 -14.67
C ARG A 330 16.70 -7.51 -14.13
N GLU A 331 15.69 -7.18 -14.93
CA GLU A 331 14.30 -7.48 -14.58
C GLU A 331 14.10 -9.02 -14.50
N ILE A 332 13.03 -9.47 -13.85
CA ILE A 332 12.59 -10.86 -13.92
C ILE A 332 12.46 -11.32 -15.37
N ASP A 333 12.85 -12.56 -15.63
CA ASP A 333 12.53 -13.25 -16.89
C ASP A 333 11.05 -13.65 -16.90
N PHE A 334 10.25 -13.10 -17.82
CA PHE A 334 8.85 -13.50 -17.95
C PHE A 334 8.64 -14.74 -18.83
N GLY A 335 9.72 -15.32 -19.38
CA GLY A 335 9.67 -16.57 -20.14
C GLY A 335 8.66 -16.51 -21.28
N ASP A 336 7.75 -17.48 -21.32
CA ASP A 336 6.68 -17.59 -22.33
C ASP A 336 5.69 -16.40 -22.32
N TRP A 337 5.75 -15.51 -21.33
CA TRP A 337 4.90 -14.31 -21.24
C TRP A 337 5.59 -13.01 -21.68
N GLU A 338 6.87 -13.04 -22.09
CA GLU A 338 7.54 -11.87 -22.67
C GLU A 338 6.73 -11.27 -23.83
N GLY A 339 6.51 -9.96 -23.78
CA GLY A 339 5.72 -9.25 -24.78
C GLY A 339 4.21 -9.48 -24.72
N LEU A 340 3.68 -10.29 -23.81
CA LEU A 340 2.23 -10.39 -23.60
C LEU A 340 1.72 -9.23 -22.73
N THR A 341 0.51 -8.76 -22.98
CA THR A 341 -0.24 -7.98 -21.98
C THR A 341 -0.68 -8.88 -20.83
N PHE A 342 -1.00 -8.28 -19.68
CA PHE A 342 -1.53 -9.01 -18.51
C PHE A 342 -2.73 -9.90 -18.87
N ASP A 343 -3.65 -9.41 -19.71
CA ASP A 343 -4.83 -10.16 -20.15
C ASP A 343 -4.53 -11.27 -21.18
N GLU A 344 -3.48 -11.13 -21.99
CA GLU A 344 -2.99 -12.20 -22.86
C GLU A 344 -2.35 -13.32 -22.04
N ALA A 345 -1.44 -12.98 -21.12
CA ALA A 345 -0.79 -13.95 -20.24
C ALA A 345 -1.80 -14.69 -19.35
N ARG A 346 -2.76 -13.96 -18.74
CA ARG A 346 -3.84 -14.55 -17.93
C ARG A 346 -4.69 -15.53 -18.72
N ARG A 347 -5.04 -15.22 -19.98
CA ARG A 347 -5.80 -16.14 -20.85
C ARG A 347 -4.98 -17.33 -21.31
N ALA A 348 -3.67 -17.16 -21.53
CA ALA A 348 -2.78 -18.23 -21.96
C ALA A 348 -2.47 -19.24 -20.84
N ALA A 349 -2.29 -18.77 -19.60
CA ALA A 349 -1.86 -19.60 -18.47
C ALA A 349 -2.99 -20.09 -17.54
N GLY A 350 -4.19 -19.50 -17.59
CA GLY A 350 -5.33 -19.93 -16.77
C GLY A 350 -5.01 -19.89 -15.26
N ASP A 351 -5.35 -20.96 -14.53
CA ASP A 351 -5.16 -21.05 -13.07
C ASP A 351 -3.69 -20.89 -12.64
N ALA A 352 -2.73 -21.27 -13.49
CA ALA A 352 -1.30 -21.08 -13.22
C ALA A 352 -0.92 -19.59 -13.10
N PHE A 353 -1.64 -18.70 -13.78
CA PHE A 353 -1.47 -17.25 -13.64
C PHE A 353 -1.85 -16.75 -12.24
N GLY A 354 -2.94 -17.30 -11.66
CA GLY A 354 -3.35 -17.00 -10.29
C GLY A 354 -2.34 -17.52 -9.27
N THR A 355 -1.76 -18.71 -9.52
CA THR A 355 -0.68 -19.26 -8.67
C THR A 355 0.59 -18.39 -8.72
N TRP A 356 0.96 -17.89 -9.91
CA TRP A 356 2.07 -16.95 -10.06
C TRP A 356 1.83 -15.61 -9.34
N LEU A 357 0.62 -15.06 -9.43
CA LEU A 357 0.30 -13.80 -8.77
C LEU A 357 0.31 -13.93 -7.24
N GLY A 358 -0.17 -15.06 -6.71
CA GLY A 358 -0.29 -15.31 -5.27
C GLY A 358 0.92 -15.93 -4.57
N SER A 359 1.99 -16.28 -5.29
CA SER A 359 3.17 -16.94 -4.70
C SER A 359 4.50 -16.36 -5.23
N PRO A 360 5.41 -15.89 -4.37
CA PRO A 360 6.71 -15.38 -4.80
C PRO A 360 7.63 -16.47 -5.36
N ASP A 361 7.39 -17.74 -5.01
CA ASP A 361 8.17 -18.89 -5.48
C ASP A 361 7.72 -19.39 -6.86
N ALA A 362 6.51 -19.02 -7.30
CA ALA A 362 6.00 -19.37 -8.61
C ALA A 362 6.63 -18.49 -9.70
N ALA A 363 7.01 -19.11 -10.82
CA ALA A 363 7.59 -18.45 -11.98
C ALA A 363 6.65 -18.57 -13.20
N PRO A 364 6.69 -17.63 -14.15
CA PRO A 364 6.17 -17.86 -15.50
C PRO A 364 6.85 -19.09 -16.13
N PRO A 365 6.18 -19.82 -17.05
CA PRO A 365 6.83 -20.92 -17.77
C PRO A 365 8.10 -20.45 -18.49
N GLY A 366 9.23 -21.12 -18.21
CA GLY A 366 10.55 -20.74 -18.74
C GLY A 366 11.18 -19.49 -18.13
N GLY A 367 10.51 -18.82 -17.17
CA GLY A 367 10.95 -17.57 -16.55
C GLY A 367 11.57 -17.72 -15.16
N GLU A 368 11.61 -16.59 -14.43
CA GLU A 368 12.17 -16.45 -13.08
C GLU A 368 11.07 -16.10 -12.05
N SER A 369 11.19 -16.61 -10.82
CA SER A 369 10.27 -16.28 -9.72
C SER A 369 10.69 -15.00 -8.98
N GLN A 370 9.77 -14.43 -8.20
CA GLN A 370 10.09 -13.26 -7.37
C GLN A 370 11.12 -13.60 -6.28
N ALA A 371 11.09 -14.83 -5.75
CA ALA A 371 12.06 -15.33 -4.79
C ALA A 371 13.48 -15.42 -5.37
N GLN A 372 13.62 -15.91 -6.61
CA GLN A 372 14.92 -15.95 -7.32
C GLN A 372 15.48 -14.54 -7.57
N CYS A 373 14.62 -13.62 -8.00
CA CYS A 373 15.00 -12.20 -8.16
C CYS A 373 15.43 -11.58 -6.83
N LEU A 374 14.71 -11.85 -5.73
CA LEU A 374 15.06 -11.38 -4.39
C LEU A 374 16.44 -11.91 -3.95
N GLU A 375 16.74 -13.20 -4.18
CA GLU A 375 18.04 -13.80 -3.83
C GLU A 375 19.21 -13.08 -4.51
N ARG A 376 19.19 -12.95 -5.85
CA ARG A 376 20.28 -12.27 -6.59
C ARG A 376 20.40 -10.77 -6.24
N VAL A 377 19.29 -10.11 -5.95
CA VAL A 377 19.26 -8.69 -5.56
C VAL A 377 19.76 -8.51 -4.12
N ALA A 378 19.50 -9.47 -3.23
CA ALA A 378 20.06 -9.48 -1.89
C ALA A 378 21.58 -9.70 -1.90
N ASP A 379 22.08 -10.60 -2.75
CA ASP A 379 23.51 -10.79 -2.99
C ASP A 379 24.19 -9.54 -3.55
N LEU A 380 23.51 -8.81 -4.44
CA LEU A 380 23.98 -7.50 -4.88
C LEU A 380 24.09 -6.52 -3.70
N ARG A 381 23.01 -6.29 -2.93
CA ARG A 381 23.04 -5.38 -1.78
C ARG A 381 24.14 -5.78 -0.79
N ASN A 382 24.28 -7.08 -0.49
CA ASN A 382 25.33 -7.58 0.41
C ASN A 382 26.74 -7.29 -0.14
N SER A 383 26.94 -7.32 -1.46
CA SER A 383 28.19 -6.84 -2.09
C SER A 383 28.36 -5.33 -1.98
N LEU A 384 27.32 -4.53 -2.24
CA LEU A 384 27.39 -3.07 -2.17
C LEU A 384 27.68 -2.56 -0.75
N LEU A 385 27.12 -3.21 0.29
CA LEU A 385 27.42 -2.94 1.70
C LEU A 385 28.89 -3.15 2.07
N ARG A 386 29.66 -3.90 1.25
CA ARG A 386 31.10 -4.12 1.44
C ARG A 386 31.97 -3.23 0.54
N GLU A 387 31.60 -3.08 -0.74
CA GLU A 387 32.39 -2.30 -1.72
C GLU A 387 32.21 -0.78 -1.55
N TYR A 388 31.00 -0.34 -1.19
CA TYR A 388 30.62 1.08 -1.08
C TYR A 388 30.25 1.45 0.36
N ALA A 389 31.02 0.93 1.32
CA ALA A 389 30.87 1.26 2.72
C ALA A 389 30.98 2.79 2.94
N ASP A 390 30.04 3.32 3.71
CA ASP A 390 29.84 4.74 4.05
C ASP A 390 29.66 5.68 2.83
N GLN A 391 29.29 5.13 1.66
CA GLN A 391 29.10 5.86 0.40
C GLN A 391 27.63 5.83 -0.08
N ARG A 392 27.33 6.69 -1.06
CA ARG A 392 26.08 6.62 -1.84
C ARG A 392 26.34 6.05 -3.23
N VAL A 393 25.43 5.19 -3.68
CA VAL A 393 25.41 4.54 -4.99
C VAL A 393 24.06 4.77 -5.63
N LEU A 394 24.06 5.11 -6.92
CA LEU A 394 22.83 5.17 -7.72
C LEU A 394 22.69 3.88 -8.53
N VAL A 395 21.49 3.31 -8.56
CA VAL A 395 21.19 2.00 -9.16
C VAL A 395 20.04 2.16 -10.15
N VAL A 396 20.30 1.92 -11.43
CA VAL A 396 19.32 2.01 -12.51
C VAL A 396 18.85 0.62 -12.93
N THR A 397 17.56 0.36 -12.75
CA THR A 397 16.98 -0.98 -12.92
C THR A 397 15.46 -0.89 -13.20
N HIS A 398 14.68 -1.89 -12.80
CA HIS A 398 13.32 -2.16 -13.23
C HIS A 398 12.39 -2.35 -12.03
N VAL A 399 11.13 -2.73 -12.26
CA VAL A 399 10.10 -2.74 -11.22
C VAL A 399 10.44 -3.77 -10.14
N THR A 400 10.74 -5.02 -10.53
CA THR A 400 10.89 -6.08 -9.52
C THR A 400 12.15 -5.92 -8.67
N PRO A 401 13.36 -5.65 -9.21
CA PRO A 401 14.54 -5.42 -8.38
C PRO A 401 14.40 -4.23 -7.40
N ILE A 402 13.72 -3.15 -7.80
CA ILE A 402 13.42 -2.03 -6.89
C ILE A 402 12.44 -2.47 -5.80
N LYS A 403 11.37 -3.19 -6.16
CA LYS A 403 10.42 -3.75 -5.19
C LYS A 403 11.08 -4.73 -4.22
N SER A 404 11.98 -5.60 -4.68
CA SER A 404 12.75 -6.52 -3.82
C SER A 404 13.60 -5.76 -2.80
N LEU A 405 14.34 -4.73 -3.23
CA LEU A 405 15.13 -3.88 -2.32
C LEU A 405 14.27 -3.11 -1.32
N LEU A 406 13.16 -2.50 -1.76
CA LEU A 406 12.24 -1.77 -0.91
C LEU A 406 11.50 -2.69 0.07
N GLY A 407 11.07 -3.87 -0.37
CA GLY A 407 10.36 -4.85 0.44
C GLY A 407 11.21 -5.40 1.57
N GLU A 408 12.48 -5.73 1.29
CA GLU A 408 13.41 -6.11 2.35
C GLU A 408 13.71 -4.92 3.29
N ALA A 409 13.92 -3.72 2.74
CA ALA A 409 14.17 -2.52 3.55
C ALA A 409 13.00 -2.11 4.47
N LEU A 410 11.77 -2.46 4.10
CA LEU A 410 10.55 -2.29 4.89
C LEU A 410 10.22 -3.53 5.77
N GLY A 411 10.96 -4.64 5.61
CA GLY A 411 10.69 -5.90 6.31
C GLY A 411 9.42 -6.65 5.84
N SER A 412 8.84 -6.28 4.69
CA SER A 412 7.60 -6.88 4.17
C SER A 412 7.58 -6.90 2.64
N ALA A 413 7.64 -8.11 2.06
CA ALA A 413 7.43 -8.31 0.63
C ALA A 413 6.01 -7.90 0.20
N LYS A 414 5.00 -8.09 1.07
CA LYS A 414 3.62 -7.66 0.85
C LYS A 414 3.52 -6.13 0.74
N ALA A 415 4.28 -5.39 1.53
CA ALA A 415 4.36 -3.93 1.41
C ALA A 415 4.95 -3.50 0.07
N ALA A 416 5.98 -4.16 -0.46
CA ALA A 416 6.52 -3.87 -1.79
C ALA A 416 5.53 -4.14 -2.93
N GLY A 417 4.66 -5.14 -2.80
CA GLY A 417 3.52 -5.35 -3.71
C GLY A 417 2.69 -4.07 -3.89
N ARG A 418 2.43 -3.35 -2.78
CA ARG A 418 1.61 -2.13 -2.71
C ARG A 418 2.32 -0.84 -3.14
N ILE A 419 3.60 -0.88 -3.50
CA ILE A 419 4.34 0.29 -3.99
C ILE A 419 4.11 0.46 -5.50
N ASN A 420 3.65 1.62 -5.95
CA ASN A 420 3.76 2.01 -7.37
C ASN A 420 5.17 2.51 -7.68
N LEU A 421 5.66 2.26 -8.90
CA LEU A 421 6.96 2.71 -9.40
C LEU A 421 6.81 3.20 -10.84
N ASP A 422 6.72 4.50 -11.03
CA ASP A 422 6.60 5.14 -12.34
C ASP A 422 7.93 5.13 -13.10
N LEU A 423 7.89 5.33 -14.42
CA LEU A 423 9.09 5.40 -15.27
C LEU A 423 9.97 6.58 -14.86
N CYS A 424 11.29 6.39 -14.83
CA CYS A 424 12.25 7.38 -14.30
C CYS A 424 11.94 7.92 -12.88
N SER A 425 11.19 7.17 -12.07
CA SER A 425 10.97 7.51 -10.66
C SER A 425 12.19 7.23 -9.79
N LEU A 426 12.38 8.07 -8.77
CA LEU A 426 13.46 7.96 -7.79
C LEU A 426 12.94 7.41 -6.45
N SER A 427 13.66 6.44 -5.88
CA SER A 427 13.47 5.95 -4.51
C SER A 427 14.81 5.94 -3.78
N ARG A 428 14.81 5.89 -2.44
CA ARG A 428 16.04 5.90 -1.64
C ARG A 428 15.95 5.00 -0.41
N ILE A 429 16.98 4.20 -0.20
CA ILE A 429 17.16 3.34 0.97
C ILE A 429 18.50 3.70 1.63
N ASP A 430 18.47 4.00 2.93
CA ASP A 430 19.66 4.19 3.75
C ASP A 430 19.81 3.01 4.73
N TYR A 431 20.94 2.31 4.68
CA TYR A 431 21.30 1.21 5.57
C TYR A 431 22.21 1.72 6.69
N TYR A 432 21.85 1.48 7.94
CA TYR A 432 22.63 1.80 9.15
C TYR A 432 22.96 0.51 9.90
N GLU A 433 23.83 0.58 10.91
CA GLU A 433 24.09 -0.57 11.80
C GLU A 433 22.80 -0.97 12.54
N GLY A 434 22.28 -2.17 12.23
CA GLY A 434 21.06 -2.72 12.85
C GLY A 434 19.74 -2.07 12.42
N ARG A 435 19.73 -1.16 11.43
CA ARG A 435 18.48 -0.51 10.97
C ARG A 435 18.55 -0.12 9.49
N THR A 436 17.49 -0.40 8.75
CA THR A 436 17.27 0.14 7.40
C THR A 436 16.19 1.23 7.44
N VAL A 437 16.30 2.23 6.55
CA VAL A 437 15.32 3.31 6.42
C VAL A 437 15.06 3.60 4.95
N VAL A 438 13.83 3.41 4.51
CA VAL A 438 13.37 3.97 3.22
C VAL A 438 13.12 5.46 3.42
N LYS A 439 13.85 6.30 2.66
CA LYS A 439 13.82 7.77 2.74
C LYS A 439 12.90 8.40 1.69
N LEU A 440 12.73 7.72 0.57
CA LEU A 440 12.00 8.22 -0.59
C LEU A 440 11.44 7.03 -1.37
N VAL A 441 10.23 7.17 -1.91
CA VAL A 441 9.58 6.17 -2.77
C VAL A 441 8.87 6.92 -3.89
N ASN A 442 9.08 6.48 -5.13
CA ASN A 442 8.36 6.93 -6.32
C ASN A 442 8.30 8.47 -6.53
N GLU A 443 9.43 9.15 -6.38
CA GLU A 443 9.54 10.60 -6.60
C GLU A 443 9.69 10.89 -8.11
N ILE A 444 8.84 11.78 -8.64
CA ILE A 444 8.70 12.08 -10.08
C ILE A 444 8.56 13.59 -10.39
N SER A 445 8.80 14.49 -9.44
CA SER A 445 8.57 15.93 -9.62
C SER A 445 9.42 16.55 -10.73
N HIS A 446 10.56 15.93 -11.05
CA HIS A 446 11.41 16.29 -12.18
C HIS A 446 10.79 16.02 -13.55
N LEU A 447 9.79 15.16 -13.64
CA LEU A 447 9.09 14.90 -14.90
C LEU A 447 8.08 16.01 -15.23
N GLY A 448 7.60 16.77 -14.23
CA GLY A 448 6.71 17.91 -14.43
C GLY A 448 5.45 17.55 -15.23
N SER A 449 5.39 18.03 -16.48
CA SER A 449 4.30 17.79 -17.43
C SER A 449 4.75 17.06 -18.71
N LEU A 450 5.85 16.28 -18.66
CA LEU A 450 6.43 15.56 -19.80
C LEU A 450 5.57 14.38 -20.29
#